data_AF-A0A1B7MS82-F1
#
_entry.id   AF-A0A1B7MS82-F1
#
_cell.length_a   1.000
_cell.length_b   1.000
_cell.length_c   1.000
_cell.angle_alpha   90.00
_cell.angle_beta   90.00
_cell.angle_gamma   90.00
#
_symmetry.space_group_name_H-M   'P 1'
#
loop_
_entity.id
_entity.type
_entity.pdbx_description
1 polymer ?
#
loop_
_entity_poly.entity_id
_entity_poly.type
_entity_poly.pdbx_seq_one_letter_code
_entity_poly.pdbx_strand_id
1 'polypeptide(L)'
;MLYPGVLPLLSMFDALYEGGVAARKKLRVFYFVFTIIFFWELFPEWIFPLLTGFSIICLAAPNNAAVSRVFGGSNGNEGLGLLSICFDWQYISGGVNPMTIPLKAQFSNFLGYILCMVVFVAVYYNNIWKAQNFPFLSQLLFYENGTQYDQTLILNANYEVDPTLLAEQGLPYYASTWVVYLLSSNMASLLNGLAATFTHLLLWNWDDLRSAWSWMTLSSIKQTWANFDWKVWKADGMREQDISDEDIDPHYKQMLKYPDAPNSWYFLVFVLSFIVALVVIYKSDSTLPWWGFIISLLLATISILFFGALFAITGLGFIIQPFVQMIGGYLHRGMPVANMYFVLYSYNTVSQAQLLLRDLKIAQCAHVSIVFKDSNLYWPKLRADYLYTPVIVYFIGWLCVGINSSILSYFGIAFLSQWWLRTRYPRWFAKYNYIVGAALDGGTQVMVFILSFAVQGAGGNSHLFPNWWGADQAGNYDHCAMLN
;
A
#
# COMPACT_ATOMS: atom_id res chain seq x y z
N MET A 1 17.98 -7.79 -3.74
CA MET A 1 17.03 -6.80 -3.16
C MET A 1 16.36 -7.40 -1.94
N LEU A 2 16.20 -6.65 -0.85
CA LEU A 2 15.73 -7.15 0.46
C LEU A 2 14.37 -6.52 0.74
N TYR A 3 13.29 -7.31 0.78
CA TYR A 3 11.92 -6.82 1.01
C TYR A 3 11.69 -6.63 2.52
N PRO A 4 11.70 -5.39 3.06
CA PRO A 4 11.67 -5.18 4.51
C PRO A 4 10.34 -5.63 5.15
N GLY A 5 9.23 -5.47 4.44
CA GLY A 5 7.89 -5.89 4.90
C GLY A 5 7.72 -7.40 5.06
N VAL A 6 8.65 -8.19 4.49
CA VAL A 6 8.63 -9.66 4.56
C VAL A 6 9.39 -10.19 5.79
N LEU A 7 10.21 -9.36 6.43
CA LEU A 7 11.08 -9.77 7.53
C LEU A 7 10.35 -10.38 8.75
N PRO A 8 9.19 -9.86 9.20
CA PRO A 8 8.42 -10.51 10.27
C PRO A 8 8.00 -11.93 9.93
N LEU A 9 7.49 -12.12 8.71
CA LEU A 9 7.00 -13.40 8.25
C LEU A 9 8.15 -14.42 8.16
N LEU A 10 9.29 -14.03 7.59
CA LEU A 10 10.48 -14.88 7.56
C LEU A 10 10.99 -15.20 8.96
N SER A 11 11.02 -14.21 9.86
CA SER A 11 11.45 -14.44 11.24
C SER A 11 10.55 -15.42 11.99
N MET A 12 9.25 -15.42 11.66
CA MET A 12 8.28 -16.35 12.19
C MET A 12 8.46 -17.77 11.60
N PHE A 13 8.65 -17.89 10.28
CA PHE A 13 8.97 -19.18 9.66
C PHE A 13 10.27 -19.77 10.21
N ASP A 14 11.34 -18.99 10.33
CA ASP A 14 12.58 -19.43 10.97
C ASP A 14 12.31 -19.91 12.40
N ALA A 15 11.48 -19.20 13.17
CA ALA A 15 11.18 -19.62 14.55
C ALA A 15 10.36 -20.92 14.63
N LEU A 16 9.51 -21.22 13.63
CA LEU A 16 8.73 -22.45 13.56
C LEU A 16 9.54 -23.65 13.08
N TYR A 17 10.40 -23.46 12.07
CA TYR A 17 11.11 -24.54 11.39
C TYR A 17 12.51 -24.78 11.95
N GLU A 18 13.21 -23.77 12.48
CA GLU A 18 14.50 -24.00 13.14
C GLU A 18 14.29 -24.77 14.44
N GLY A 19 14.77 -26.01 14.49
CA GLY A 19 14.85 -26.76 15.74
C GLY A 19 15.85 -26.12 16.71
N GLY A 20 15.50 -26.04 18.01
CA GLY A 20 16.46 -25.65 19.05
C GLY A 20 15.90 -24.91 20.25
N VAL A 21 16.78 -24.61 21.21
CA VAL A 21 16.43 -23.83 22.42
C VAL A 21 16.19 -22.35 22.08
N ALA A 22 16.91 -21.80 21.10
CA ALA A 22 16.76 -20.42 20.68
C ALA A 22 15.41 -20.16 19.99
N ALA A 23 14.96 -21.07 19.12
CA ALA A 23 13.67 -21.02 18.45
C ALA A 23 12.49 -21.16 19.43
N ARG A 24 12.57 -22.11 20.39
CA ARG A 24 11.55 -22.23 21.45
C ARG A 24 11.39 -20.97 22.29
N LYS A 25 12.49 -20.24 22.57
CA LYS A 25 12.41 -18.94 23.27
C LYS A 25 11.73 -17.88 22.41
N LYS A 26 12.02 -17.83 21.11
CA LYS A 26 11.37 -16.92 20.15
C LYS A 26 9.85 -17.19 20.09
N LEU A 27 9.44 -18.45 19.93
CA LEU A 27 8.02 -18.85 19.89
C LEU A 27 7.28 -18.56 21.20
N ARG A 28 7.93 -18.72 22.35
CA ARG A 28 7.31 -18.35 23.64
C ARG A 28 6.99 -16.86 23.71
N VAL A 29 7.90 -16.01 23.23
CA VAL A 29 7.66 -14.55 23.16
C VAL A 29 6.52 -14.26 22.18
N PHE A 30 6.50 -14.92 21.01
CA PHE A 30 5.42 -14.80 20.03
C PHE A 30 4.06 -15.09 20.65
N TYR A 31 3.85 -16.28 21.23
CA TYR A 31 2.54 -16.65 21.80
C TYR A 31 2.14 -15.78 22.99
N PHE A 32 3.10 -15.33 23.78
CA PHE A 32 2.84 -14.42 24.89
C PHE A 32 2.31 -13.06 24.39
N VAL A 33 3.01 -12.44 23.44
CA VAL A 33 2.59 -11.17 22.84
C VAL A 33 1.28 -11.32 22.06
N PHE A 34 1.14 -12.39 21.27
CA PHE A 34 -0.07 -12.72 20.53
C PHE A 34 -1.29 -12.81 21.45
N THR A 35 -1.17 -13.47 22.60
CA THR A 35 -2.28 -13.60 23.55
C THR A 35 -2.63 -12.25 24.18
N ILE A 36 -1.63 -11.45 24.53
CA ILE A 36 -1.86 -10.12 25.12
C ILE A 36 -2.60 -9.21 24.14
N ILE A 37 -2.11 -9.10 22.90
CA ILE A 37 -2.71 -8.21 21.91
C ILE A 37 -4.11 -8.70 21.52
N PHE A 38 -4.29 -10.02 21.39
CA PHE A 38 -5.59 -10.62 21.09
C PHE A 38 -6.66 -10.15 22.08
N PHE A 39 -6.39 -10.18 23.39
CA PHE A 39 -7.35 -9.67 24.37
C PHE A 39 -7.38 -8.14 24.45
N TRP A 40 -6.27 -7.46 24.18
CA TRP A 40 -6.22 -6.00 24.16
C TRP A 40 -7.13 -5.42 23.10
N GLU A 41 -7.19 -5.99 21.88
CA GLU A 41 -8.00 -5.43 20.79
C GLU A 41 -9.51 -5.46 21.06
N LEU A 42 -9.99 -6.29 21.99
CA LEU A 42 -11.38 -6.23 22.44
C LEU A 42 -11.76 -4.85 23.02
N PHE A 43 -10.78 -4.14 23.59
CA PHE A 43 -11.00 -2.84 24.20
C PHE A 43 -11.20 -1.74 23.16
N PRO A 44 -10.23 -1.39 22.28
CA PRO A 44 -10.42 -0.33 21.31
C PRO A 44 -11.51 -0.66 20.28
N GLU A 45 -11.66 -1.91 19.84
CA GLU A 45 -12.61 -2.24 18.76
C GLU A 45 -14.08 -2.37 19.23
N TRP A 46 -14.34 -2.62 20.53
CA TRP A 46 -15.70 -2.86 21.00
C TRP A 46 -16.06 -2.12 22.30
N ILE A 47 -15.26 -2.28 23.36
CA ILE A 47 -15.64 -1.77 24.70
C ILE A 47 -15.42 -0.25 24.81
N PHE A 48 -14.30 0.25 24.30
CA PHE A 48 -13.83 1.63 24.44
C PHE A 48 -13.22 2.18 23.13
N PRO A 49 -14.04 2.41 22.08
CA PRO A 49 -13.62 3.01 20.80
C PRO A 49 -12.84 4.31 20.89
N LEU A 50 -12.96 5.10 21.96
CA LEU A 50 -12.17 6.31 22.17
C LEU A 50 -10.64 6.05 22.16
N LEU A 51 -10.18 4.82 22.42
CA LEU A 51 -8.77 4.44 22.30
C LEU A 51 -8.25 4.40 20.86
N THR A 52 -9.14 4.33 19.86
CA THR A 52 -8.77 4.39 18.45
C THR A 52 -8.27 5.77 18.05
N GLY A 53 -8.67 6.83 18.77
CA GLY A 53 -8.19 8.19 18.53
C GLY A 53 -8.36 9.10 19.73
N PHE A 54 -7.45 9.03 20.68
CA PHE A 54 -7.45 9.90 21.84
C PHE A 54 -6.80 11.25 21.53
N SER A 55 -7.61 12.30 21.40
CA SER A 55 -7.14 13.68 21.18
C SER A 55 -7.44 14.57 22.40
N ILE A 56 -6.38 14.98 23.11
CA ILE A 56 -6.49 15.86 24.29
C ILE A 56 -7.10 17.22 23.90
N ILE A 57 -6.82 17.69 22.69
CA ILE A 57 -7.25 19.00 22.21
C ILE A 57 -8.75 18.98 21.84
N CYS A 58 -9.25 17.88 21.28
CA CYS A 58 -10.69 17.67 21.07
C CYS A 58 -11.46 17.68 22.39
N LEU A 59 -10.95 16.99 23.42
CA LEU A 59 -11.55 16.98 24.75
C LEU A 59 -11.54 18.36 25.43
N ALA A 60 -10.52 19.18 25.19
CA ALA A 60 -10.42 20.53 25.75
C ALA A 60 -11.33 21.55 25.05
N ALA A 61 -11.59 21.37 23.75
CA ALA A 61 -12.36 22.30 22.93
C ALA A 61 -13.35 21.56 21.99
N PRO A 62 -14.37 20.87 22.54
CA PRO A 62 -15.21 19.96 21.77
C PRO A 62 -16.09 20.64 20.72
N ASN A 63 -16.42 21.92 20.88
CA ASN A 63 -17.40 22.61 20.01
C ASN A 63 -16.80 23.40 18.84
N ASN A 64 -15.49 23.29 18.59
CA ASN A 64 -14.82 24.12 17.58
C ASN A 64 -14.51 23.34 16.29
N ALA A 65 -15.21 23.68 15.20
CA ALA A 65 -15.02 23.05 13.90
C ALA A 65 -13.58 23.19 13.34
N ALA A 66 -12.86 24.26 13.67
CA ALA A 66 -11.46 24.40 13.25
C ALA A 66 -10.54 23.42 13.99
N VAL A 67 -10.89 23.09 15.25
CA VAL A 67 -10.17 22.08 16.04
C VAL A 67 -10.42 20.70 15.47
N SER A 68 -11.67 20.34 15.15
CA SER A 68 -11.99 19.03 14.56
C SER A 68 -11.27 18.77 13.24
N ARG A 69 -11.20 19.77 12.34
CA ARG A 69 -10.52 19.61 11.04
C ARG A 69 -9.04 19.26 11.18
N VAL A 70 -8.35 19.78 12.20
CA VAL A 70 -6.90 19.63 12.38
C VAL A 70 -6.56 18.49 13.35
N PHE A 71 -7.24 18.43 14.50
CA PHE A 71 -6.92 17.55 15.62
C PHE A 71 -7.88 16.37 15.76
N GLY A 72 -9.06 16.44 15.15
CA GLY A 72 -10.01 15.34 15.05
C GLY A 72 -9.53 14.31 14.03
N GLY A 73 -9.89 13.06 14.23
CA GLY A 73 -9.46 11.98 13.35
C GLY A 73 -9.79 10.58 13.84
N SER A 74 -10.67 10.46 14.85
CA SER A 74 -11.15 9.19 15.38
C SER A 74 -12.18 8.53 14.46
N ASN A 75 -12.95 9.36 13.73
CA ASN A 75 -13.91 8.90 12.75
C ASN A 75 -13.44 9.15 11.31
N GLY A 76 -14.01 8.38 10.38
CA GLY A 76 -13.71 8.49 8.96
C GLY A 76 -14.02 9.88 8.42
N ASN A 77 -13.04 10.51 7.76
CA ASN A 77 -13.15 11.84 7.13
C ASN A 77 -13.44 13.00 8.11
N GLU A 78 -13.14 12.84 9.40
CA GLU A 78 -13.31 13.88 10.41
C GLU A 78 -12.25 15.00 10.29
N GLY A 79 -10.96 14.62 10.23
CA GLY A 79 -9.85 15.56 10.24
C GLY A 79 -8.48 14.90 10.08
N LEU A 80 -7.42 15.69 10.29
CA LEU A 80 -6.03 15.27 10.05
C LEU A 80 -5.41 14.44 11.18
N GLY A 81 -6.06 14.34 12.35
CA GLY A 81 -5.56 13.57 13.50
C GLY A 81 -4.26 14.11 14.10
N LEU A 82 -3.95 15.41 13.93
CA LEU A 82 -2.72 15.99 14.49
C LEU A 82 -2.71 15.82 16.02
N LEU A 83 -1.61 15.31 16.57
CA LEU A 83 -1.46 15.04 18.01
C LEU A 83 -2.48 14.06 18.64
N SER A 84 -3.26 13.35 17.82
CA SER A 84 -4.09 12.25 18.29
C SER A 84 -3.23 11.03 18.60
N ILE A 85 -3.55 10.32 19.67
CA ILE A 85 -2.88 9.09 20.09
C ILE A 85 -3.84 7.92 19.90
N CYS A 86 -3.46 6.98 19.05
CA CYS A 86 -4.15 5.72 18.88
C CYS A 86 -3.47 4.62 19.72
N PHE A 87 -4.25 3.78 20.37
CA PHE A 87 -3.78 2.60 21.12
C PHE A 87 -4.19 1.26 20.50
N ASP A 88 -4.83 1.33 19.33
CA ASP A 88 -5.29 0.19 18.56
C ASP A 88 -4.19 -0.22 17.56
N TRP A 89 -3.74 -1.47 17.63
CA TRP A 89 -2.68 -1.92 16.74
C TRP A 89 -3.17 -2.05 15.30
N GLN A 90 -4.44 -2.34 15.05
CA GLN A 90 -5.02 -2.44 13.71
C GLN A 90 -4.85 -1.13 12.96
N TYR A 91 -5.19 0.00 13.59
CA TYR A 91 -5.02 1.32 12.98
C TYR A 91 -3.55 1.76 12.91
N ILE A 92 -2.71 1.36 13.87
CA ILE A 92 -1.27 1.66 13.85
C ILE A 92 -0.56 0.89 12.73
N SER A 93 -0.83 -0.40 12.55
CA SER A 93 -0.18 -1.25 11.54
C SER A 93 -0.94 -1.33 10.21
N GLY A 94 -2.10 -0.69 10.09
CA GLY A 94 -3.04 -0.85 8.96
C GLY A 94 -2.45 -0.49 7.58
N GLY A 95 -1.41 0.33 7.53
CA GLY A 95 -0.61 0.54 6.32
C GLY A 95 0.51 -0.48 6.17
N VAL A 96 1.57 -0.29 6.96
CA VAL A 96 2.71 -1.20 7.03
C VAL A 96 3.15 -1.27 8.48
N ASN A 97 3.66 -2.41 8.94
CA ASN A 97 4.12 -2.52 10.32
C ASN A 97 5.30 -1.55 10.62
N PRO A 98 5.16 -0.62 11.58
CA PRO A 98 6.19 0.40 11.89
C PRO A 98 7.53 -0.20 12.32
N MET A 99 7.51 -1.43 12.85
CA MET A 99 8.69 -2.15 13.34
C MET A 99 9.52 -2.77 12.21
N THR A 100 9.06 -2.71 10.96
CA THR A 100 9.69 -3.39 9.82
C THR A 100 10.44 -2.46 8.89
N ILE A 101 9.89 -1.27 8.67
CA ILE A 101 10.42 -0.30 7.70
C ILE A 101 11.67 0.38 8.27
N PRO A 102 12.70 0.61 7.44
CA PRO A 102 13.90 1.32 7.86
C PRO A 102 13.61 2.78 8.29
N LEU A 103 14.33 3.25 9.31
CA LEU A 103 14.19 4.59 9.88
C LEU A 103 14.27 5.73 8.84
N LYS A 104 15.11 5.57 7.80
CA LYS A 104 15.27 6.57 6.74
C LYS A 104 13.98 6.80 5.94
N ALA A 105 13.30 5.71 5.57
CA ALA A 105 12.04 5.78 4.84
C ALA A 105 10.93 6.34 5.74
N GLN A 106 10.92 5.95 7.03
CA GLN A 106 9.98 6.49 8.01
C GLN A 106 10.13 8.00 8.21
N PHE A 107 11.36 8.52 8.28
CA PHE A 107 11.58 9.95 8.43
C PHE A 107 11.12 10.75 7.21
N SER A 108 11.34 10.21 6.00
CA SER A 108 10.82 10.81 4.76
C SER A 108 9.29 10.81 4.74
N ASN A 109 8.66 9.73 5.20
CA ASN A 109 7.21 9.62 5.35
C ASN A 109 6.66 10.67 6.33
N PHE A 110 7.27 10.78 7.52
CA PHE A 110 6.89 11.76 8.53
C PHE A 110 6.94 13.21 8.03
N LEU A 111 7.99 13.59 7.29
CA LEU A 111 8.08 14.91 6.66
C LEU A 111 6.98 15.12 5.62
N GLY A 112 6.64 14.10 4.84
CA GLY A 112 5.52 14.13 3.89
C GLY A 112 4.18 14.41 4.58
N TYR A 113 3.91 13.76 5.72
CA TYR A 113 2.71 14.00 6.50
C TYR A 113 2.62 15.41 7.10
N ILE A 114 3.71 15.94 7.65
CA ILE A 114 3.72 17.32 8.15
C ILE A 114 3.41 18.28 6.99
N LEU A 115 4.02 18.07 5.84
CA LEU A 115 3.78 18.90 4.67
C LEU A 115 2.33 18.76 4.16
N CYS A 116 1.76 17.56 4.20
CA CYS A 116 0.35 17.30 3.88
C CYS A 116 -0.58 18.16 4.73
N MET A 117 -0.40 18.14 6.05
CA MET A 117 -1.22 18.90 6.98
C MET A 117 -1.15 20.41 6.70
N VAL A 118 0.05 20.92 6.44
CA VAL A 118 0.26 22.34 6.09
C VAL A 118 -0.43 22.70 4.77
N VAL A 119 -0.28 21.86 3.73
CA VAL A 119 -0.88 22.11 2.41
C VAL A 119 -2.41 22.06 2.48
N PHE A 120 -2.99 21.10 3.19
CA PHE A 120 -4.46 20.97 3.28
C PHE A 120 -5.09 22.16 4.00
N VAL A 121 -4.49 22.57 5.12
CA VAL A 121 -4.90 23.77 5.86
C VAL A 121 -4.77 25.01 4.97
N ALA A 122 -3.63 25.17 4.28
CA ALA A 122 -3.40 26.32 3.41
C ALA A 122 -4.39 26.39 2.24
N VAL A 123 -4.67 25.26 1.58
CA VAL A 123 -5.62 25.20 0.44
C VAL A 123 -7.04 25.51 0.89
N TYR A 124 -7.46 24.97 2.03
CA TYR A 124 -8.80 25.19 2.57
C TYR A 124 -9.04 26.63 3.03
N TYR A 125 -8.13 27.20 3.83
CA TYR A 125 -8.31 28.56 4.36
C TYR A 125 -8.09 29.65 3.31
N ASN A 126 -7.27 29.42 2.28
CA ASN A 126 -7.15 30.34 1.14
C ASN A 126 -8.26 30.16 0.10
N ASN A 127 -9.26 29.30 0.37
CA ASN A 127 -10.40 29.02 -0.50
C ASN A 127 -10.01 28.66 -1.95
N ILE A 128 -8.89 27.96 -2.12
CA ILE A 128 -8.42 27.51 -3.44
C ILE A 128 -9.41 26.47 -3.96
N TRP A 129 -9.88 26.60 -5.20
CA TRP A 129 -10.93 25.77 -5.80
C TRP A 129 -12.28 25.80 -5.07
N LYS A 130 -12.64 26.93 -4.43
CA LYS A 130 -13.88 27.06 -3.65
C LYS A 130 -13.97 26.02 -2.51
N ALA A 131 -12.82 25.66 -1.94
CA ALA A 131 -12.70 24.61 -0.91
C ALA A 131 -13.68 24.75 0.26
N GLN A 132 -14.06 25.98 0.64
CA GLN A 132 -14.94 26.21 1.79
C GLN A 132 -16.39 25.80 1.56
N ASN A 133 -16.79 25.59 0.29
CA ASN A 133 -18.13 25.12 -0.06
C ASN A 133 -18.29 23.61 0.15
N PHE A 134 -17.19 22.88 0.37
CA PHE A 134 -17.17 21.43 0.44
C PHE A 134 -16.68 20.95 1.81
N PRO A 135 -17.01 19.71 2.21
CA PRO A 135 -16.42 19.07 3.38
C PRO A 135 -14.89 19.05 3.29
N PHE A 136 -14.24 19.17 4.44
CA PHE A 136 -12.78 19.28 4.52
C PHE A 136 -12.08 18.01 3.97
N LEU A 137 -12.59 16.83 4.29
CA LEU A 137 -12.13 15.54 3.76
C LEU A 137 -13.30 14.82 3.13
N SER A 138 -13.19 14.45 1.85
CA SER A 138 -14.22 13.64 1.17
C SER A 138 -13.71 13.10 -0.17
N GLN A 139 -14.14 11.89 -0.53
CA GLN A 139 -13.98 11.28 -1.85
C GLN A 139 -15.18 11.52 -2.77
N LEU A 140 -16.27 12.07 -2.24
CA LEU A 140 -17.52 12.24 -2.99
C LEU A 140 -17.41 13.42 -3.95
N LEU A 141 -18.29 13.40 -4.95
CA LEU A 141 -18.48 14.49 -5.90
C LEU A 141 -19.56 15.44 -5.37
N PHE A 142 -19.39 16.73 -5.62
CA PHE A 142 -20.30 17.77 -5.17
C PHE A 142 -20.70 18.72 -6.29
N TYR A 143 -21.89 19.28 -6.22
CA TYR A 143 -22.26 20.47 -6.97
C TYR A 143 -21.59 21.70 -6.35
N GLU A 144 -21.50 22.82 -7.09
CA GLU A 144 -20.91 24.07 -6.58
C GLU A 144 -21.52 24.55 -5.24
N ASN A 145 -22.79 24.21 -5.01
CA ASN A 145 -23.54 24.55 -3.80
C ASN A 145 -23.19 23.67 -2.57
N GLY A 146 -22.30 22.67 -2.72
CA GLY A 146 -21.89 21.76 -1.65
C GLY A 146 -22.77 20.52 -1.48
N THR A 147 -23.87 20.38 -2.25
CA THR A 147 -24.70 19.17 -2.24
C THR A 147 -24.01 18.03 -2.98
N GLN A 148 -24.28 16.79 -2.56
CA GLN A 148 -23.72 15.60 -3.21
C GLN A 148 -24.19 15.53 -4.68
N TYR A 149 -23.24 15.27 -5.57
CA TYR A 149 -23.49 15.16 -7.01
C TYR A 149 -24.02 13.77 -7.35
N ASP A 150 -25.17 13.73 -8.03
CA ASP A 150 -25.72 12.48 -8.53
C ASP A 150 -25.09 12.13 -9.88
N GLN A 151 -24.19 11.16 -9.85
CA GLN A 151 -23.44 10.69 -11.01
C GLN A 151 -24.33 10.03 -12.06
N THR A 152 -25.50 9.53 -11.68
CA THR A 152 -26.39 8.83 -12.61
C THR A 152 -27.09 9.78 -13.58
N LEU A 153 -27.23 11.05 -13.21
CA LEU A 153 -27.92 12.07 -14.02
C LEU A 153 -27.14 12.48 -15.28
N ILE A 154 -25.83 12.22 -15.32
CA ILE A 154 -24.96 12.55 -16.48
C ILE A 154 -24.69 11.35 -17.40
N LEU A 155 -25.17 10.16 -17.02
CA LEU A 155 -24.89 8.92 -17.74
C LEU A 155 -26.08 8.56 -18.65
N ASN A 156 -25.77 8.17 -19.88
CA ASN A 156 -26.75 7.61 -20.81
C ASN A 156 -27.09 6.14 -20.44
N ALA A 157 -28.02 5.52 -21.19
CA ALA A 157 -28.40 4.11 -20.98
C ALA A 157 -27.25 3.10 -21.13
N ASN A 158 -26.13 3.50 -21.75
CA ASN A 158 -24.91 2.70 -21.93
C ASN A 158 -23.81 3.07 -20.91
N TYR A 159 -24.11 3.86 -19.88
CA TYR A 159 -23.16 4.37 -18.89
C TYR A 159 -22.01 5.22 -19.47
N GLU A 160 -22.26 5.89 -20.59
CA GLU A 160 -21.37 6.90 -21.16
C GLU A 160 -21.83 8.29 -20.73
N VAL A 161 -20.87 9.22 -20.59
CA VAL A 161 -21.17 10.60 -20.23
C VAL A 161 -21.78 11.32 -21.41
N ASP A 162 -23.04 11.74 -21.29
CA ASP A 162 -23.72 12.53 -22.31
C ASP A 162 -23.34 14.01 -22.16
N PRO A 163 -22.72 14.65 -23.17
CA PRO A 163 -22.33 16.06 -23.09
C PRO A 163 -23.53 17.01 -22.94
N THR A 164 -24.73 16.61 -23.35
CA THR A 164 -25.94 17.44 -23.20
C THR A 164 -26.44 17.43 -21.75
N LEU A 165 -26.57 16.24 -21.14
CA LEU A 165 -26.93 16.09 -19.73
C LEU A 165 -25.87 16.71 -18.81
N LEU A 166 -24.58 16.57 -19.18
CA LEU A 166 -23.50 17.20 -18.45
C LEU A 166 -23.56 18.74 -18.53
N ALA A 167 -23.98 19.31 -19.66
CA ALA A 167 -24.15 20.75 -19.79
C ALA A 167 -25.32 21.28 -18.95
N GLU A 168 -26.38 20.48 -18.79
CA GLU A 168 -27.54 20.82 -17.93
C GLU A 168 -27.22 20.73 -16.44
N GLN A 169 -26.50 19.67 -16.02
CA GLN A 169 -26.15 19.44 -14.60
C GLN A 169 -24.91 20.21 -14.15
N GLY A 170 -24.05 20.62 -15.09
CA GLY A 170 -22.78 21.25 -14.81
C GLY A 170 -21.69 20.25 -14.40
N LEU A 171 -20.44 20.74 -14.33
CA LEU A 171 -19.28 19.92 -13.96
C LEU A 171 -19.27 19.63 -12.45
N PRO A 172 -18.95 18.38 -12.04
CA PRO A 172 -18.82 18.05 -10.63
C PRO A 172 -17.52 18.59 -10.05
N TYR A 173 -17.56 18.92 -8.76
CA TYR A 173 -16.42 19.36 -7.97
C TYR A 173 -15.96 18.27 -7.00
N TYR A 174 -14.65 18.23 -6.75
CA TYR A 174 -14.05 17.41 -5.70
C TYR A 174 -13.76 18.26 -4.47
N ALA A 175 -13.75 17.64 -3.29
CA ALA A 175 -13.15 18.24 -2.11
C ALA A 175 -11.69 18.59 -2.39
N SER A 176 -11.24 19.75 -1.93
CA SER A 176 -9.91 20.28 -2.26
C SER A 176 -8.78 19.37 -1.78
N THR A 177 -8.96 18.68 -0.66
CA THR A 177 -8.00 17.70 -0.12
C THR A 177 -7.87 16.47 -1.02
N TRP A 178 -8.96 16.01 -1.63
CA TRP A 178 -8.92 14.94 -2.64
C TRP A 178 -8.24 15.40 -3.94
N VAL A 179 -8.45 16.65 -4.36
CA VAL A 179 -7.71 17.24 -5.50
C VAL A 179 -6.21 17.26 -5.22
N VAL A 180 -5.79 17.67 -4.02
CA VAL A 180 -4.37 17.63 -3.63
C VAL A 180 -3.84 16.20 -3.63
N TYR A 181 -4.61 15.22 -3.17
CA TYR A 181 -4.24 13.80 -3.27
C TYR A 181 -4.05 13.35 -4.70
N LEU A 182 -5.00 13.62 -5.59
CA LEU A 182 -4.90 13.26 -7.00
C LEU A 182 -3.70 13.94 -7.66
N LEU A 183 -3.44 15.21 -7.37
CA LEU A 183 -2.29 15.93 -7.91
C LEU A 183 -0.97 15.37 -7.38
N SER A 184 -0.83 15.21 -6.07
CA SER A 184 0.38 14.73 -5.42
C SER A 184 0.70 13.29 -5.78
N SER A 185 -0.29 12.39 -5.85
CA SER A 185 -0.10 11.00 -6.27
C SER A 185 0.29 10.90 -7.76
N ASN A 186 -0.33 11.68 -8.65
CA ASN A 186 0.07 11.76 -10.05
C ASN A 186 1.50 12.31 -10.18
N MET A 187 1.81 13.42 -9.52
CA MET A 187 3.16 13.99 -9.51
C MET A 187 4.16 13.01 -8.91
N ALA A 188 3.84 12.33 -7.82
CA ALA A 188 4.69 11.32 -7.22
C ALA A 188 4.92 10.17 -8.19
N SER A 189 3.90 9.64 -8.86
CA SER A 189 4.08 8.57 -9.85
C SER A 189 4.90 9.01 -11.07
N LEU A 190 4.78 10.26 -11.52
CA LEU A 190 5.55 10.81 -12.64
C LEU A 190 6.99 11.10 -12.22
N LEU A 191 7.21 11.70 -11.04
CA LEU A 191 8.53 11.98 -10.49
C LEU A 191 9.26 10.68 -10.10
N ASN A 192 8.57 9.75 -9.46
CA ASN A 192 9.07 8.40 -9.19
C ASN A 192 9.36 7.68 -10.48
N GLY A 193 8.36 7.54 -11.34
CA GLY A 193 8.43 6.82 -12.61
C GLY A 193 9.53 7.41 -13.45
N LEU A 194 9.29 8.55 -14.08
CA LEU A 194 10.07 9.17 -15.17
C LEU A 194 11.38 9.84 -14.75
N ALA A 195 11.44 10.46 -13.56
CA ALA A 195 12.57 11.34 -13.23
C ALA A 195 13.56 10.73 -12.22
N ALA A 196 13.10 10.06 -11.17
CA ALA A 196 13.99 9.52 -10.12
C ALA A 196 14.30 8.05 -10.36
N THR A 197 13.31 7.21 -10.66
CA THR A 197 13.50 5.76 -10.83
C THR A 197 14.10 5.44 -12.21
N PHE A 198 13.64 6.07 -13.31
CA PHE A 198 14.39 5.94 -14.58
C PHE A 198 15.79 6.51 -14.44
N THR A 199 16.01 7.72 -13.91
CA THR A 199 17.38 8.26 -13.84
C THR A 199 18.28 7.44 -12.93
N HIS A 200 17.82 7.01 -11.76
CA HIS A 200 18.61 6.18 -10.84
C HIS A 200 18.84 4.78 -11.43
N LEU A 201 17.81 4.13 -11.98
CA LEU A 201 17.99 2.79 -12.55
C LEU A 201 18.78 2.84 -13.88
N LEU A 202 18.59 3.84 -14.74
CA LEU A 202 19.31 3.99 -16.00
C LEU A 202 20.75 4.47 -15.82
N LEU A 203 21.08 5.21 -14.76
CA LEU A 203 22.46 5.67 -14.50
C LEU A 203 23.24 4.70 -13.62
N TRP A 204 22.62 4.13 -12.58
CA TRP A 204 23.32 3.33 -11.56
C TRP A 204 23.05 1.83 -11.64
N ASN A 205 21.86 1.41 -12.09
CA ASN A 205 21.48 -0.01 -12.19
C ASN A 205 21.20 -0.40 -13.66
N TRP A 206 21.88 0.25 -14.60
CA TRP A 206 21.66 0.01 -16.03
C TRP A 206 21.96 -1.44 -16.41
N ASP A 207 23.00 -2.02 -15.80
CA ASP A 207 23.39 -3.40 -16.06
C ASP A 207 22.33 -4.39 -15.54
N ASP A 208 21.72 -4.11 -14.37
CA ASP A 208 20.59 -4.87 -13.84
C ASP A 208 19.35 -4.76 -14.75
N LEU A 209 19.04 -3.54 -15.22
CA LEU A 209 17.93 -3.29 -16.15
C LEU A 209 18.16 -3.95 -17.50
N ARG A 210 19.37 -3.90 -18.04
CA ARG A 210 19.75 -4.54 -19.31
C ARG A 210 19.63 -6.05 -19.21
N SER A 211 20.04 -6.63 -18.07
CA SER A 211 19.80 -8.05 -17.77
C SER A 211 18.30 -8.36 -17.72
N ALA A 212 17.51 -7.51 -17.05
CA ALA A 212 16.06 -7.67 -16.98
C ALA A 212 15.33 -7.47 -18.33
N TRP A 213 15.90 -6.73 -19.29
CA TRP A 213 15.37 -6.57 -20.66
C TRP A 213 15.99 -7.52 -21.68
N SER A 214 16.96 -8.36 -21.27
CA SER A 214 17.63 -9.30 -22.18
C SER A 214 16.65 -10.23 -22.89
N TRP A 215 15.52 -10.57 -22.25
CA TRP A 215 14.44 -11.38 -22.83
C TRP A 215 13.72 -10.70 -24.00
N MET A 216 13.65 -9.35 -24.03
CA MET A 216 12.95 -8.63 -25.10
C MET A 216 13.84 -8.37 -26.33
N THR A 217 15.11 -8.83 -26.30
CA THR A 217 15.98 -8.76 -27.48
C THR A 217 15.48 -9.74 -28.55
N LEU A 218 15.44 -9.31 -29.81
CA LEU A 218 14.98 -10.14 -30.95
C LEU A 218 15.68 -11.51 -31.04
N SER A 219 16.96 -11.60 -30.66
CA SER A 219 17.72 -12.85 -30.59
C SER A 219 17.21 -13.78 -29.50
N SER A 220 16.99 -13.25 -28.30
CA SER A 220 16.48 -13.99 -27.13
C SER A 220 15.04 -14.46 -27.36
N ILE A 221 14.19 -13.63 -27.97
CA ILE A 221 12.82 -14.02 -28.34
C ILE A 221 12.85 -15.17 -29.34
N LYS A 222 13.70 -15.10 -30.37
CA LYS A 222 13.87 -16.19 -31.36
C LYS A 222 14.38 -17.47 -30.71
N GLN A 223 15.33 -17.37 -29.78
CA GLN A 223 15.87 -18.52 -29.06
C GLN A 223 14.83 -19.12 -28.09
N THR A 224 14.08 -18.28 -27.39
CA THR A 224 13.00 -18.70 -26.49
C THR A 224 11.91 -19.41 -27.28
N TRP A 225 11.53 -18.89 -28.45
CA TRP A 225 10.54 -19.51 -29.32
C TRP A 225 11.04 -20.81 -29.96
N ALA A 226 12.33 -20.89 -30.32
CA ALA A 226 12.96 -22.09 -30.87
C ALA A 226 13.06 -23.22 -29.84
N ASN A 227 13.30 -22.88 -28.58
CA ASN A 227 13.40 -23.82 -27.45
C ASN A 227 12.08 -23.95 -26.65
N PHE A 228 10.99 -23.36 -27.15
CA PHE A 228 9.69 -23.42 -26.47
C PHE A 228 9.09 -24.82 -26.65
N ASP A 229 9.29 -25.69 -25.67
CA ASP A 229 8.59 -26.97 -25.62
C ASP A 229 7.25 -26.80 -24.87
N TRP A 230 6.15 -27.00 -25.59
CA TRP A 230 4.80 -26.96 -25.02
C TRP A 230 4.53 -28.14 -24.07
N LYS A 231 5.35 -29.20 -24.15
CA LYS A 231 5.21 -30.40 -23.31
C LYS A 231 5.82 -30.15 -21.93
N VAL A 232 4.98 -29.58 -21.06
CA VAL A 232 5.24 -29.29 -19.65
C VAL A 232 5.96 -30.44 -18.90
N TRP A 233 5.66 -31.68 -19.25
CA TRP A 233 6.18 -32.90 -18.63
C TRP A 233 7.63 -33.27 -18.99
N LYS A 234 8.27 -32.55 -19.93
CA LYS A 234 9.65 -32.83 -20.39
C LYS A 234 10.67 -31.79 -19.93
N ALA A 235 10.24 -30.70 -19.32
CA ALA A 235 11.16 -29.70 -18.82
C ALA A 235 11.74 -30.16 -17.48
N ASP A 236 13.06 -30.31 -17.39
CA ASP A 236 13.74 -30.66 -16.13
C ASP A 236 13.63 -29.55 -15.06
N GLY A 237 13.14 -28.35 -15.43
CA GLY A 237 12.88 -27.23 -14.52
C GLY A 237 14.14 -26.55 -13.97
N MET A 238 15.33 -27.07 -14.25
CA MET A 238 16.59 -26.53 -13.77
C MET A 238 17.04 -25.33 -14.61
N ARG A 239 17.45 -24.22 -13.97
CA ARG A 239 18.06 -23.07 -14.66
C ARG A 239 19.52 -23.35 -14.97
N GLU A 240 19.92 -23.22 -16.23
CA GLU A 240 21.32 -23.19 -16.63
C GLU A 240 21.90 -21.79 -16.36
N GLN A 241 22.47 -21.59 -15.17
CA GLN A 241 23.25 -20.39 -14.84
C GLN A 241 24.57 -20.80 -14.16
N ASP A 242 25.65 -20.10 -14.52
CA ASP A 242 26.98 -20.37 -13.98
C ASP A 242 27.03 -20.04 -12.48
N ILE A 243 27.19 -21.09 -11.67
CA ILE A 243 27.19 -21.03 -10.20
C ILE A 243 28.41 -20.23 -9.65
N SER A 244 29.43 -20.04 -10.50
CA SER A 244 30.70 -19.38 -10.17
C SER A 244 30.66 -17.86 -10.15
N ASP A 245 29.56 -17.23 -10.57
CA ASP A 245 29.48 -15.76 -10.59
C ASP A 245 29.45 -15.19 -9.16
N GLU A 246 30.38 -14.29 -8.84
CA GLU A 246 30.55 -13.73 -7.48
C GLU A 246 29.39 -12.78 -7.11
N ASP A 247 28.72 -12.19 -8.10
CA ASP A 247 27.64 -11.21 -7.94
C ASP A 247 26.24 -11.82 -7.71
N ILE A 248 26.09 -13.14 -7.79
CA ILE A 248 24.81 -13.80 -7.58
C ILE A 248 24.48 -13.87 -6.08
N ASP A 249 23.28 -13.41 -5.72
CA ASP A 249 22.72 -13.45 -4.35
C ASP A 249 22.90 -14.86 -3.74
N PRO A 250 23.55 -14.99 -2.56
CA PRO A 250 23.74 -16.27 -1.88
C PRO A 250 22.44 -17.07 -1.67
N HIS A 251 21.31 -16.38 -1.48
CA HIS A 251 19.99 -17.02 -1.38
C HIS A 251 19.55 -17.61 -2.73
N TYR A 252 19.84 -16.90 -3.82
CA TYR A 252 19.51 -17.36 -5.17
C TYR A 252 20.36 -18.56 -5.60
N LYS A 253 21.66 -18.61 -5.23
CA LYS A 253 22.52 -19.77 -5.48
C LYS A 253 21.95 -21.07 -4.89
N GLN A 254 21.32 -20.99 -3.72
CA GLN A 254 20.71 -22.16 -3.08
C GLN A 254 19.38 -22.57 -3.73
N MET A 255 18.67 -21.63 -4.38
CA MET A 255 17.47 -21.95 -5.16
C MET A 255 17.77 -22.73 -6.44
N LEU A 256 18.94 -22.55 -7.05
CA LEU A 256 19.33 -23.27 -8.28
C LEU A 256 19.35 -24.80 -8.13
N LYS A 257 19.30 -25.32 -6.89
CA LYS A 257 19.18 -26.76 -6.61
C LYS A 257 17.78 -27.31 -6.88
N TYR A 258 16.75 -26.46 -6.86
CA TYR A 258 15.36 -26.88 -7.00
C TYR A 258 14.86 -26.64 -8.43
N PRO A 259 14.05 -27.55 -8.99
CA PRO A 259 13.41 -27.33 -10.28
C PRO A 259 12.37 -26.21 -10.14
N ASP A 260 12.44 -25.22 -11.03
CA ASP A 260 11.42 -24.19 -11.17
C ASP A 260 10.22 -24.66 -11.99
N ALA A 261 9.11 -23.94 -11.84
CA ALA A 261 7.96 -24.12 -12.72
C ALA A 261 8.35 -23.81 -14.17
N PRO A 262 8.01 -24.70 -15.13
CA PRO A 262 8.35 -24.50 -16.53
C PRO A 262 7.68 -23.24 -17.09
N ASN A 263 8.41 -22.49 -17.93
CA ASN A 263 7.92 -21.24 -18.53
C ASN A 263 6.60 -21.41 -19.32
N SER A 264 6.33 -22.61 -19.82
CA SER A 264 5.08 -22.96 -20.49
C SER A 264 3.85 -22.84 -19.57
N TRP A 265 3.99 -23.06 -18.25
CA TRP A 265 2.90 -22.86 -17.29
C TRP A 265 2.50 -21.39 -17.18
N TYR A 266 3.48 -20.50 -17.03
CA TYR A 266 3.24 -19.04 -17.02
C TYR A 266 2.60 -18.56 -18.32
N PHE A 267 3.06 -19.08 -19.46
CA PHE A 267 2.48 -18.74 -20.77
C PHE A 267 1.03 -19.24 -20.90
N LEU A 268 0.73 -20.47 -20.48
CA LEU A 268 -0.62 -21.03 -20.50
C LEU A 268 -1.57 -20.21 -19.62
N VAL A 269 -1.16 -19.90 -18.39
CA VAL A 269 -1.94 -19.07 -17.46
C VAL A 269 -2.18 -17.67 -18.05
N PHE A 270 -1.17 -17.08 -18.70
CA PHE A 270 -1.32 -15.80 -19.38
C PHE A 270 -2.35 -15.88 -20.51
N VAL A 271 -2.28 -16.88 -21.39
CA VAL A 271 -3.22 -17.05 -22.51
C VAL A 271 -4.64 -17.29 -22.01
N LEU A 272 -4.83 -18.18 -21.01
CA LEU A 272 -6.15 -18.41 -20.42
C LEU A 272 -6.71 -17.13 -19.79
N SER A 273 -5.90 -16.40 -19.02
CA SER A 273 -6.32 -15.15 -18.38
C SER A 273 -6.65 -14.06 -19.41
N PHE A 274 -5.88 -13.99 -20.50
CA PHE A 274 -6.12 -13.07 -21.61
C PHE A 274 -7.46 -13.36 -22.32
N ILE A 275 -7.76 -14.64 -22.59
CA ILE A 275 -9.04 -15.05 -23.18
C ILE A 275 -10.20 -14.71 -22.24
N VAL A 276 -10.08 -15.06 -20.95
CA VAL A 276 -11.11 -14.76 -19.95
C VAL A 276 -11.34 -13.25 -19.85
N ALA A 277 -10.27 -12.44 -19.83
CA ALA A 277 -10.38 -10.99 -19.80
C ALA A 277 -11.12 -10.43 -21.03
N LEU A 278 -10.81 -10.91 -22.25
CA LEU A 278 -11.54 -10.52 -23.45
C LEU A 278 -13.02 -10.92 -23.40
N VAL A 279 -13.31 -12.15 -22.96
CA VAL A 279 -14.70 -12.61 -22.80
C VAL A 279 -15.47 -11.72 -21.82
N VAL A 280 -14.84 -11.36 -20.69
CA VAL A 280 -15.45 -10.46 -19.70
C VAL A 280 -15.74 -9.10 -20.32
N ILE A 281 -14.77 -8.47 -20.98
CA ILE A 281 -14.95 -7.16 -21.64
C ILE A 281 -16.16 -7.16 -22.58
N TYR A 282 -16.28 -8.18 -23.43
CA TYR A 282 -17.38 -8.28 -24.39
C TYR A 282 -18.72 -8.71 -23.78
N LYS A 283 -18.71 -9.43 -22.65
CA LYS A 283 -19.94 -9.85 -21.97
C LYS A 283 -20.50 -8.82 -21.01
N SER A 284 -19.64 -7.94 -20.47
CA SER A 284 -20.05 -6.87 -19.57
C SER A 284 -20.40 -5.56 -20.28
N ASP A 285 -20.43 -5.54 -21.62
CA ASP A 285 -20.65 -4.34 -22.43
C ASP A 285 -19.82 -3.14 -21.94
N SER A 286 -18.55 -3.38 -21.58
CA SER A 286 -17.74 -2.44 -20.80
C SER A 286 -17.24 -1.22 -21.60
N THR A 287 -17.72 -1.03 -22.84
CA THR A 287 -17.32 0.00 -23.83
C THR A 287 -15.82 0.07 -24.18
N LEU A 288 -14.97 -0.71 -23.51
CA LEU A 288 -13.54 -0.83 -23.78
C LEU A 288 -13.27 -1.70 -25.03
N PRO A 289 -12.59 -1.17 -26.05
CA PRO A 289 -12.20 -1.95 -27.22
C PRO A 289 -11.01 -2.88 -26.93
N TRP A 290 -10.90 -3.97 -27.71
CA TRP A 290 -9.81 -4.97 -27.57
C TRP A 290 -8.40 -4.36 -27.63
N TRP A 291 -8.20 -3.31 -28.43
CA TRP A 291 -6.90 -2.63 -28.54
C TRP A 291 -6.59 -1.82 -27.26
N GLY A 292 -7.61 -1.24 -26.61
CA GLY A 292 -7.48 -0.52 -25.34
C GLY A 292 -7.05 -1.46 -24.21
N PHE A 293 -7.57 -2.70 -24.23
CA PHE A 293 -7.11 -3.77 -23.35
C PHE A 293 -5.62 -4.12 -23.56
N ILE A 294 -5.18 -4.29 -24.81
CA ILE A 294 -3.76 -4.56 -25.10
C ILE A 294 -2.85 -3.43 -24.61
N ILE A 295 -3.23 -2.17 -24.81
CA ILE A 295 -2.47 -1.02 -24.30
C ILE A 295 -2.40 -1.05 -22.76
N SER A 296 -3.49 -1.41 -22.08
CA SER A 296 -3.48 -1.53 -20.61
C SER A 296 -2.48 -2.59 -20.11
N LEU A 297 -2.37 -3.73 -20.80
CA LEU A 297 -1.41 -4.79 -20.48
C LEU A 297 0.04 -4.37 -20.76
N LEU A 298 0.28 -3.66 -21.87
CA LEU A 298 1.59 -3.10 -22.17
C LEU A 298 2.01 -2.08 -21.10
N LEU A 299 1.10 -1.19 -20.70
CA LEU A 299 1.35 -0.22 -19.64
C LEU A 299 1.66 -0.91 -18.30
N ALA A 300 0.91 -1.95 -17.93
CA ALA A 300 1.22 -2.78 -16.76
C ALA A 300 2.61 -3.40 -16.84
N THR A 301 2.95 -4.01 -17.98
CA THR A 301 4.23 -4.71 -18.17
C THR A 301 5.42 -3.76 -17.97
N ILE A 302 5.35 -2.56 -18.54
CA ILE A 302 6.37 -1.52 -18.36
C ILE A 302 6.40 -1.06 -16.89
N SER A 303 5.24 -0.82 -16.29
CA SER A 303 5.13 -0.32 -14.91
C SER A 303 5.67 -1.31 -13.88
N ILE A 304 5.44 -2.61 -14.05
CA ILE A 304 5.90 -3.66 -13.13
C ILE A 304 7.42 -3.62 -12.95
N LEU A 305 8.18 -3.34 -14.00
CA LEU A 305 9.64 -3.30 -13.93
C LEU A 305 10.14 -2.19 -12.98
N PHE A 306 9.65 -0.97 -13.15
CA PHE A 306 10.11 0.18 -12.39
C PHE A 306 9.54 0.16 -10.97
N PHE A 307 8.23 -0.01 -10.84
CA PHE A 307 7.56 0.01 -9.54
C PHE A 307 7.81 -1.26 -8.74
N GLY A 308 8.08 -2.41 -9.38
CA GLY A 308 8.50 -3.64 -8.72
C GLY A 308 9.89 -3.52 -8.10
N ALA A 309 10.86 -2.98 -8.84
CA ALA A 309 12.21 -2.74 -8.31
C ALA A 309 12.19 -1.74 -7.15
N LEU A 310 11.42 -0.65 -7.27
CA LEU A 310 11.26 0.34 -6.21
C LEU A 310 10.64 -0.26 -4.93
N PHE A 311 9.59 -1.08 -5.09
CA PHE A 311 8.95 -1.81 -4.00
C PHE A 311 9.95 -2.76 -3.31
N ALA A 312 10.80 -3.44 -4.08
CA ALA A 312 11.82 -4.36 -3.57
C ALA A 312 12.95 -3.68 -2.78
N ILE A 313 13.26 -2.41 -3.07
CA ILE A 313 14.34 -1.65 -2.40
C ILE A 313 13.80 -0.89 -1.18
N THR A 314 12.68 -0.20 -1.35
CA THR A 314 12.15 0.72 -0.33
C THR A 314 11.21 0.03 0.66
N GLY A 315 10.58 -1.08 0.26
CA GLY A 315 9.53 -1.75 1.04
C GLY A 315 8.20 -1.01 1.08
N LEU A 316 8.04 0.09 0.33
CA LEU A 316 6.83 0.88 0.26
C LEU A 316 6.16 0.69 -1.11
N GLY A 317 4.86 0.38 -1.10
CA GLY A 317 4.04 0.31 -2.31
C GLY A 317 3.55 1.71 -2.69
N PHE A 318 3.74 2.09 -3.95
CA PHE A 318 3.20 3.35 -4.48
C PHE A 318 1.94 3.07 -5.29
N ILE A 319 0.90 3.88 -5.08
CA ILE A 319 -0.34 3.78 -5.86
C ILE A 319 -0.15 4.51 -7.20
N ILE A 320 -0.12 3.74 -8.29
CA ILE A 320 -0.04 4.26 -9.66
C ILE A 320 -1.43 4.45 -10.30
N GLN A 321 -2.50 4.15 -9.57
CA GLN A 321 -3.88 4.16 -10.05
C GLN A 321 -4.29 5.49 -10.70
N PRO A 322 -4.07 6.68 -10.10
CA PRO A 322 -4.47 7.95 -10.70
C PRO A 322 -3.78 8.23 -12.04
N PHE A 323 -2.51 7.82 -12.17
CA PHE A 323 -1.73 7.98 -13.39
C PHE A 323 -2.29 7.12 -14.53
N VAL A 324 -2.62 5.87 -14.22
CA VAL A 324 -3.27 4.95 -15.15
C VAL A 324 -4.65 5.46 -15.55
N GLN A 325 -5.45 5.95 -14.59
CA GLN A 325 -6.78 6.54 -14.83
C GLN A 325 -6.70 7.76 -15.76
N MET A 326 -5.65 8.57 -15.64
CA MET A 326 -5.42 9.73 -16.49
C MET A 326 -5.17 9.31 -17.95
N ILE A 327 -4.32 8.30 -18.17
CA ILE A 327 -4.04 7.76 -19.51
C ILE A 327 -5.30 7.11 -20.10
N GLY A 328 -5.98 6.26 -19.33
CA GLY A 328 -7.19 5.56 -19.74
C GLY A 328 -8.32 6.52 -20.11
N GLY A 329 -8.53 7.56 -19.29
CA GLY A 329 -9.53 8.60 -19.53
C GLY A 329 -9.22 9.50 -20.73
N TYR A 330 -7.93 9.73 -21.03
CA TYR A 330 -7.53 10.44 -22.24
C TYR A 330 -7.76 9.62 -23.52
N LEU A 331 -7.49 8.31 -23.46
CA LEU A 331 -7.71 7.37 -24.56
C LEU A 331 -9.21 7.15 -24.85
N HIS A 332 -10.02 6.99 -23.81
CA HIS A 332 -11.44 6.67 -23.88
C HIS A 332 -12.29 7.80 -23.31
N ARG A 333 -12.33 8.93 -24.03
CA ARG A 333 -13.06 10.13 -23.57
C ARG A 333 -14.56 9.86 -23.45
N GLY A 334 -15.16 10.34 -22.36
CA GLY A 334 -16.60 10.21 -22.11
C GLY A 334 -17.06 8.80 -21.73
N MET A 335 -16.15 7.82 -21.62
CA MET A 335 -16.48 6.43 -21.30
C MET A 335 -15.89 6.05 -19.92
N PRO A 336 -16.59 6.34 -18.81
CA PRO A 336 -16.08 6.09 -17.46
C PRO A 336 -15.93 4.59 -17.16
N VAL A 337 -16.85 3.76 -17.68
CA VAL A 337 -16.77 2.29 -17.54
C VAL A 337 -15.52 1.75 -18.25
N ALA A 338 -15.25 2.17 -19.48
CA ALA A 338 -14.03 1.79 -20.18
C ALA A 338 -12.77 2.17 -19.39
N ASN A 339 -12.74 3.35 -18.77
CA ASN A 339 -11.62 3.76 -17.93
C ASN A 339 -11.48 2.89 -16.66
N MET A 340 -12.58 2.50 -16.02
CA MET A 340 -12.57 1.58 -14.88
C MET A 340 -11.94 0.22 -15.26
N TYR A 341 -12.32 -0.35 -16.40
CA TYR A 341 -11.74 -1.60 -16.90
C TYR A 341 -10.28 -1.45 -17.32
N PHE A 342 -9.92 -0.31 -17.93
CA PHE A 342 -8.52 -0.01 -18.26
C PHE A 342 -7.64 -0.05 -17.01
N VAL A 343 -8.11 0.53 -15.90
CA VAL A 343 -7.42 0.57 -14.61
C VAL A 343 -7.36 -0.81 -13.96
N LEU A 344 -8.45 -1.58 -14.02
CA LEU A 344 -8.50 -2.95 -13.55
C LEU A 344 -7.41 -3.81 -14.18
N TYR A 345 -7.25 -3.75 -15.51
CA TYR A 345 -6.26 -4.57 -16.22
C TYR A 345 -4.83 -4.06 -16.14
N SER A 346 -4.60 -2.84 -15.66
CA SER A 346 -3.27 -2.26 -15.55
C SER A 346 -2.80 -2.12 -14.10
N TYR A 347 -3.44 -1.27 -13.30
CA TYR A 347 -3.06 -1.04 -11.89
C TYR A 347 -3.17 -2.31 -11.05
N ASN A 348 -4.33 -2.98 -11.06
CA ASN A 348 -4.51 -4.18 -10.23
C ASN A 348 -3.56 -5.30 -10.67
N THR A 349 -3.29 -5.44 -11.98
CA THR A 349 -2.29 -6.37 -12.51
C THR A 349 -0.90 -6.08 -11.94
N VAL A 350 -0.49 -4.80 -11.87
CA VAL A 350 0.79 -4.40 -11.27
C VAL A 350 0.83 -4.74 -9.78
N SER A 351 -0.25 -4.46 -9.04
CA SER A 351 -0.33 -4.81 -7.61
C SER A 351 -0.25 -6.32 -7.38
N GLN A 352 -0.95 -7.14 -8.17
CA GLN A 352 -0.86 -8.60 -8.09
C GLN A 352 0.54 -9.11 -8.46
N ALA A 353 1.18 -8.51 -9.46
CA ALA A 353 2.56 -8.86 -9.81
C ALA A 353 3.55 -8.50 -8.68
N GLN A 354 3.38 -7.36 -8.01
CA GLN A 354 4.20 -6.98 -6.85
C GLN A 354 4.03 -7.97 -5.67
N LEU A 355 2.80 -8.43 -5.42
CA LEU A 355 2.54 -9.46 -4.41
C LEU A 355 3.21 -10.79 -4.78
N LEU A 356 3.11 -11.23 -6.04
CA LEU A 356 3.78 -12.44 -6.52
C LEU A 356 5.31 -12.33 -6.38
N LEU A 357 5.91 -11.19 -6.76
CA LEU A 357 7.35 -10.94 -6.60
C LEU A 357 7.79 -11.00 -5.13
N ARG A 358 6.99 -10.44 -4.22
CA ARG A 358 7.21 -10.52 -2.78
C ARG A 358 7.18 -11.98 -2.31
N ASP A 359 6.20 -12.76 -2.75
CA ASP A 359 6.01 -14.15 -2.32
C ASP A 359 7.10 -15.08 -2.89
N LEU A 360 7.55 -14.85 -4.12
CA LEU A 360 8.73 -15.52 -4.68
C LEU A 360 10.00 -15.20 -3.88
N LYS A 361 10.15 -13.96 -3.40
CA LYS A 361 11.28 -13.60 -2.54
C LYS A 361 11.17 -14.21 -1.14
N ILE A 362 9.96 -14.36 -0.59
CA ILE A 362 9.74 -15.13 0.64
C ILE A 362 10.28 -16.55 0.48
N ALA A 363 9.94 -17.22 -0.61
CA ALA A 363 10.41 -18.58 -0.88
C ALA A 363 11.95 -18.66 -0.97
N GLN A 364 12.59 -17.69 -1.64
CA GLN A 364 14.06 -17.59 -1.70
C GLN A 364 14.70 -17.45 -0.31
N CYS A 365 14.10 -16.62 0.54
CA CYS A 365 14.66 -16.32 1.86
C CYS A 365 14.35 -17.39 2.91
N ALA A 366 13.25 -18.15 2.78
CA ALA A 366 12.86 -19.18 3.75
C ALA A 366 13.77 -20.42 3.75
N HIS A 367 14.50 -20.67 2.67
CA HIS A 367 15.42 -21.82 2.60
C HIS A 367 16.76 -21.60 3.31
N VAL A 368 17.12 -20.36 3.61
CA VAL A 368 18.37 -20.01 4.29
C VAL A 368 18.06 -19.06 5.43
N SER A 369 18.21 -19.54 6.66
CA SER A 369 18.10 -18.70 7.84
C SER A 369 18.96 -17.44 7.67
N ILE A 370 18.36 -16.28 7.88
CA ILE A 370 19.10 -15.01 7.85
C ILE A 370 20.01 -14.99 9.07
N VAL A 371 21.24 -15.47 8.92
CA VAL A 371 22.31 -15.05 9.81
C VAL A 371 22.54 -13.59 9.46
N PHE A 372 22.03 -12.70 10.31
CA PHE A 372 22.38 -11.27 10.32
C PHE A 372 23.88 -11.15 10.60
N LYS A 373 24.72 -11.50 9.63
CA LYS A 373 26.14 -11.25 9.65
C LYS A 373 26.29 -9.78 9.28
N ASP A 374 26.60 -8.98 10.30
CA ASP A 374 26.88 -7.54 10.29
C ASP A 374 26.73 -6.88 8.92
N SER A 375 25.57 -6.26 8.70
CA SER A 375 25.21 -5.52 7.49
C SER A 375 25.99 -4.21 7.39
N ASN A 376 27.31 -4.30 7.31
CA ASN A 376 28.22 -3.18 7.04
C ASN A 376 28.86 -3.25 5.64
N LEU A 377 28.49 -4.23 4.79
CA LEU A 377 29.28 -4.54 3.59
C LEU A 377 28.76 -4.00 2.25
N TYR A 378 27.59 -3.35 2.16
CA TYR A 378 27.05 -2.96 0.83
C TYR A 378 26.42 -1.57 0.74
N TRP A 379 27.01 -0.55 1.38
CA TRP A 379 26.67 0.83 1.03
C TRP A 379 27.91 1.74 1.07
N PRO A 380 28.54 2.05 -0.09
CA PRO A 380 29.59 3.03 -0.15
C PRO A 380 28.97 4.43 -0.02
N LYS A 381 29.34 5.11 1.07
CA LYS A 381 29.49 6.57 1.20
C LYS A 381 28.82 7.46 0.14
N LEU A 382 27.54 7.78 0.31
CA LEU A 382 26.95 9.00 -0.23
C LEU A 382 26.13 9.70 0.86
N ARG A 383 26.60 10.89 1.27
CA ARG A 383 25.98 11.74 2.30
C ARG A 383 24.95 12.73 1.73
N ALA A 384 24.32 12.38 0.60
CA ALA A 384 23.23 13.13 -0.02
C ALA A 384 21.91 12.32 -0.14
N ASP A 385 21.87 11.05 0.28
CA ASP A 385 20.76 10.09 0.06
C ASP A 385 19.81 9.89 1.28
N TYR A 386 19.59 10.93 2.08
CA TYR A 386 18.82 10.78 3.34
C TYR A 386 17.32 11.03 3.21
N LEU A 387 16.86 11.59 2.09
CA LEU A 387 15.46 11.96 1.85
C LEU A 387 15.00 11.33 0.54
N TYR A 388 14.02 10.43 0.63
CA TYR A 388 13.32 9.93 -0.54
C TYR A 388 12.32 11.00 -0.96
N THR A 389 12.76 11.96 -1.78
CA THR A 389 11.90 13.04 -2.31
C THR A 389 10.59 12.52 -2.91
N PRO A 390 10.53 11.37 -3.60
CA PRO A 390 9.27 10.91 -4.15
C PRO A 390 8.31 10.32 -3.09
N VAL A 391 8.86 9.75 -2.00
CA VAL A 391 8.07 9.33 -0.83
C VAL A 391 7.42 10.55 -0.21
N ILE A 392 8.19 11.63 -0.02
CA ILE A 392 7.67 12.89 0.52
C ILE A 392 6.51 13.40 -0.36
N VAL A 393 6.71 13.50 -1.68
CA VAL A 393 5.67 13.99 -2.60
C VAL A 393 4.41 13.15 -2.55
N TYR A 394 4.54 11.83 -2.46
CA TYR A 394 3.40 10.94 -2.33
C TYR A 394 2.60 11.20 -1.04
N PHE A 395 3.29 11.33 0.09
CA PHE A 395 2.65 11.53 1.39
C PHE A 395 2.07 12.94 1.61
N ILE A 396 2.38 13.93 0.75
CA ILE A 396 1.75 15.27 0.77
C ILE A 396 0.22 15.21 0.58
N GLY A 397 -0.29 14.17 -0.08
CA GLY A 397 -1.73 14.03 -0.33
C GLY A 397 -2.44 12.96 0.50
N TRP A 398 -1.73 12.23 1.35
CA TRP A 398 -2.23 10.95 1.87
C TRP A 398 -3.45 11.07 2.79
N LEU A 399 -3.53 12.14 3.61
CA LEU A 399 -4.54 12.30 4.66
C LEU A 399 -5.93 12.75 4.16
N CYS A 400 -6.23 12.54 2.88
CA CYS A 400 -7.47 13.02 2.26
C CYS A 400 -8.70 12.23 2.69
N VAL A 401 -8.54 11.03 3.26
CA VAL A 401 -9.64 10.14 3.68
C VAL A 401 -9.26 9.21 4.84
N GLY A 402 -10.31 8.65 5.46
CA GLY A 402 -10.18 7.58 6.45
C GLY A 402 -10.00 8.11 7.87
N ILE A 403 -9.53 7.21 8.74
CA ILE A 403 -9.23 7.49 10.16
C ILE A 403 -7.75 7.83 10.25
N ASN A 404 -7.46 9.05 10.71
CA ASN A 404 -6.10 9.62 10.70
C ASN A 404 -5.47 9.68 12.11
N SER A 405 -6.18 9.22 13.14
CA SER A 405 -5.73 9.27 14.54
C SER A 405 -4.46 8.46 14.84
N SER A 406 -4.07 7.50 14.01
CA SER A 406 -2.99 6.55 14.28
C SER A 406 -1.59 7.03 13.87
N ILE A 407 -1.49 8.13 13.14
CA ILE A 407 -0.24 8.60 12.53
C ILE A 407 0.84 8.88 13.58
N LEU A 408 0.49 9.59 14.66
CA LEU A 408 1.47 9.93 15.70
C LEU A 408 1.96 8.68 16.43
N SER A 409 1.04 7.77 16.79
CA SER A 409 1.38 6.50 17.43
C SER A 409 2.27 5.63 16.53
N TYR A 410 1.97 5.58 15.23
CA TYR A 410 2.78 4.89 14.23
C TYR A 410 4.22 5.39 14.23
N PHE A 411 4.44 6.70 14.13
CA PHE A 411 5.80 7.26 14.15
C PHE A 411 6.48 7.15 15.51
N GLY A 412 5.72 7.23 16.61
CA GLY A 412 6.21 6.98 17.96
C GLY A 412 6.79 5.58 18.10
N ILE A 413 6.04 4.55 17.69
CA ILE A 413 6.49 3.15 17.71
C ILE A 413 7.64 2.92 16.74
N ALA A 414 7.57 3.51 15.54
CA ALA A 414 8.66 3.42 14.57
C ALA A 414 9.96 4.01 15.14
N PHE A 415 9.91 5.16 15.81
CA PHE A 415 11.08 5.78 16.45
C PHE A 415 11.61 4.93 17.61
N LEU A 416 10.73 4.43 18.48
CA LEU A 416 11.10 3.57 19.60
C LEU A 416 11.76 2.27 19.14
N SER A 417 11.18 1.60 18.15
CA SER A 417 11.69 0.35 17.59
C SER A 417 12.97 0.58 16.77
N GLN A 418 12.95 1.48 15.78
CA GLN A 418 14.03 1.60 14.79
C GLN A 418 15.21 2.45 15.25
N TRP A 419 14.98 3.45 16.12
CA TRP A 419 16.06 4.29 16.64
C TRP A 419 16.49 3.84 18.03
N TRP A 420 15.59 3.91 19.02
CA TRP A 420 15.97 3.66 20.42
C TRP A 420 16.42 2.22 20.66
N LEU A 421 15.58 1.25 20.30
CA LEU A 421 15.83 -0.17 20.55
C LEU A 421 16.99 -0.70 19.71
N ARG A 422 17.08 -0.28 18.44
CA ARG A 422 18.19 -0.64 17.54
C ARG A 422 19.55 -0.12 18.00
N THR A 423 19.60 1.12 18.52
CA THR A 423 20.86 1.73 18.98
C THR A 423 21.27 1.25 20.38
N ARG A 424 20.33 1.05 21.30
CA ARG A 424 20.64 0.65 22.69
C ARG A 424 20.76 -0.87 22.87
N TYR A 425 19.93 -1.66 22.17
CA TYR A 425 19.86 -3.12 22.34
C TYR A 425 19.85 -3.87 21.00
N PRO A 426 20.92 -3.76 20.17
CA PRO A 426 20.95 -4.31 18.81
C PRO A 426 20.75 -5.83 18.76
N ARG A 427 21.30 -6.57 19.74
CA ARG A 427 21.15 -8.03 19.84
C ARG A 427 19.71 -8.45 20.13
N TRP A 428 18.98 -7.67 20.91
CA TRP A 428 17.57 -7.94 21.20
C TRP A 428 16.70 -7.58 20.00
N PHE A 429 16.95 -6.41 19.40
CA PHE A 429 16.26 -5.93 18.21
C PHE A 429 16.30 -6.99 17.09
N ALA A 430 17.49 -7.43 16.68
CA ALA A 430 17.63 -8.40 15.58
C ALA A 430 16.94 -9.75 15.88
N LYS A 431 16.80 -10.11 17.16
CA LYS A 431 16.27 -11.41 17.58
C LYS A 431 14.75 -11.43 17.77
N TYR A 432 14.17 -10.36 18.32
CA TYR A 432 12.77 -10.35 18.78
C TYR A 432 11.90 -9.27 18.13
N ASN A 433 12.45 -8.17 17.61
CA ASN A 433 11.65 -7.05 17.09
C ASN A 433 10.67 -7.50 16.00
N TYR A 434 11.15 -8.25 15.01
CA TYR A 434 10.33 -8.74 13.91
C TYR A 434 9.30 -9.79 14.34
N ILE A 435 9.64 -10.61 15.34
CA ILE A 435 8.72 -11.63 15.89
C ILE A 435 7.62 -10.99 16.71
N VAL A 436 7.95 -9.95 17.48
CA VAL A 436 6.96 -9.15 18.22
C VAL A 436 6.04 -8.46 17.23
N GLY A 437 6.57 -7.84 16.16
CA GLY A 437 5.76 -7.25 15.10
C GLY A 437 4.79 -8.26 14.47
N ALA A 438 5.27 -9.46 14.11
CA ALA A 438 4.42 -10.54 13.58
C ALA A 438 3.35 -11.00 14.58
N ALA A 439 3.66 -11.06 15.87
CA ALA A 439 2.72 -11.47 16.91
C ALA A 439 1.61 -10.42 17.12
N LEU A 440 1.98 -9.13 17.06
CA LEU A 440 1.03 -8.01 17.13
C LEU A 440 0.08 -8.05 15.94
N ASP A 441 0.61 -8.07 14.71
CA ASP A 441 -0.20 -8.12 13.49
C ASP A 441 -1.12 -9.35 13.48
N GLY A 442 -0.57 -10.53 13.79
CA GLY A 442 -1.33 -11.78 13.78
C GLY A 442 -2.42 -11.84 14.86
N GLY A 443 -2.13 -11.40 16.08
CA GLY A 443 -3.10 -11.43 17.18
C GLY A 443 -4.25 -10.46 16.96
N THR A 444 -3.93 -9.27 16.44
CA THR A 444 -4.93 -8.25 16.10
C THR A 444 -5.85 -8.71 14.99
N GLN A 445 -5.31 -9.21 13.87
CA GLN A 445 -6.13 -9.65 12.73
C GLN A 445 -7.09 -10.80 13.09
N VAL A 446 -6.66 -11.72 13.96
CA VAL A 446 -7.53 -12.81 14.44
C VAL A 446 -8.65 -12.28 15.32
N MET A 447 -8.36 -11.33 16.23
CA MET A 447 -9.41 -10.74 17.07
C MET A 447 -10.38 -9.88 16.24
N VAL A 448 -9.87 -9.01 15.37
CA VAL A 448 -10.70 -8.18 14.48
C VAL A 448 -11.61 -9.06 13.63
N PHE A 449 -11.11 -10.16 13.05
CA PHE A 449 -11.94 -11.13 12.34
C PHE A 449 -13.07 -11.69 13.20
N ILE A 450 -12.79 -12.10 14.45
CA ILE A 450 -13.82 -12.59 15.37
C ILE A 450 -14.84 -11.50 15.68
N LEU A 451 -14.39 -10.27 15.97
CA LEU A 451 -15.27 -9.14 16.28
C LEU A 451 -16.14 -8.75 15.09
N SER A 452 -15.60 -8.81 13.87
CA SER A 452 -16.37 -8.51 12.67
C SER A 452 -17.61 -9.39 12.54
N PHE A 453 -17.49 -10.71 12.81
CA PHE A 453 -18.61 -11.64 12.79
C PHE A 453 -19.46 -11.63 14.05
N ALA A 454 -18.86 -11.43 15.23
CA ALA A 454 -19.54 -11.53 16.51
C ALA A 454 -20.31 -10.25 16.91
N VAL A 455 -19.75 -9.07 16.65
CA VAL A 455 -20.27 -7.79 17.18
C VAL A 455 -20.42 -6.69 16.14
N GLN A 456 -19.59 -6.63 15.10
CA GLN A 456 -19.65 -5.53 14.11
C GLN A 456 -20.68 -5.79 12.99
N GLY A 457 -21.32 -6.96 12.96
CA GLY A 457 -22.46 -7.23 12.09
C GLY A 457 -22.13 -7.85 10.72
N ALA A 458 -20.91 -8.33 10.49
CA ALA A 458 -20.60 -9.07 9.25
C ALA A 458 -21.44 -10.36 9.11
N GLY A 459 -21.92 -10.92 10.23
CA GLY A 459 -22.85 -12.05 10.27
C GLY A 459 -24.34 -11.67 10.25
N GLY A 460 -24.69 -10.39 10.09
CA GLY A 460 -26.06 -9.90 10.02
C GLY A 460 -26.32 -8.73 10.98
N ASN A 461 -26.52 -9.01 12.27
CA ASN A 461 -26.86 -7.99 13.26
C ASN A 461 -25.61 -7.48 14.00
N SER A 462 -25.45 -6.16 14.07
CA SER A 462 -24.41 -5.55 14.90
C SER A 462 -24.88 -5.47 16.37
N HIS A 463 -23.99 -5.85 17.27
CA HIS A 463 -24.16 -5.79 18.72
C HIS A 463 -23.10 -4.85 19.29
N LEU A 464 -23.34 -3.55 19.13
CA LEU A 464 -22.45 -2.53 19.67
C LEU A 464 -22.53 -2.49 21.20
N PHE A 465 -21.42 -2.13 21.84
CA PHE A 465 -21.38 -1.92 23.29
C PHE A 465 -22.34 -0.77 23.68
N PRO A 466 -22.99 -0.79 24.86
CA PRO A 466 -23.90 0.28 25.27
C PRO A 466 -23.24 1.65 25.21
N ASN A 467 -23.98 2.69 24.79
CA ASN A 467 -23.44 4.04 24.70
C ASN A 467 -22.93 4.54 26.07
N TRP A 468 -21.68 5.00 26.11
CA TRP A 468 -21.04 5.59 27.29
C TRP A 468 -19.90 6.52 26.86
N TRP A 469 -19.24 7.17 27.82
CA TRP A 469 -18.29 8.25 27.53
C TRP A 469 -17.19 7.93 26.50
N GLY A 470 -16.68 6.70 26.40
CA GLY A 470 -15.74 6.37 25.31
C GLY A 470 -16.26 5.39 24.27
N ALA A 471 -17.57 5.21 24.19
CA ALA A 471 -18.25 4.60 23.06
C ALA A 471 -19.41 5.52 22.64
N ASP A 472 -19.10 6.79 22.34
CA ASP A 472 -20.09 7.76 21.88
C ASP A 472 -20.57 7.38 20.47
N GLN A 473 -21.78 6.83 20.39
CA GLN A 473 -22.40 6.43 19.13
C GLN A 473 -23.15 7.59 18.44
N ALA A 474 -23.35 8.71 19.13
CA ALA A 474 -24.11 9.85 18.61
C ALA A 474 -23.22 10.92 17.98
N GLY A 475 -21.91 10.86 18.21
CA GLY A 475 -20.92 11.83 17.74
C GLY A 475 -19.60 11.17 17.33
N ASN A 476 -18.51 11.94 17.45
CA ASN A 476 -17.16 11.42 17.23
C ASN A 476 -16.59 10.80 18.50
N TYR A 477 -15.86 9.69 18.36
CA TYR A 477 -15.32 8.95 19.51
C TYR A 477 -14.29 9.76 20.32
N ASP A 478 -13.65 10.76 19.71
CA ASP A 478 -12.73 11.72 20.35
C ASP A 478 -13.43 12.97 20.94
N HIS A 479 -14.76 13.02 20.90
CA HIS A 479 -15.61 14.14 21.33
C HIS A 479 -15.34 15.45 20.58
N CYS A 480 -14.70 15.41 19.40
CA CYS A 480 -14.58 16.59 18.56
C CYS A 480 -15.93 16.94 17.90
N ALA A 481 -16.10 18.20 17.49
CA ALA A 481 -17.32 18.65 16.83
C ALA A 481 -17.49 17.94 15.49
N MET A 482 -18.69 17.43 15.22
CA MET A 482 -19.04 16.92 13.90
C MET A 482 -19.03 18.07 12.88
N LEU A 483 -18.35 17.81 11.75
CA LEU A 483 -18.30 18.72 10.63
C LEU A 483 -19.46 18.38 9.68
N ASN A 484 -20.36 19.33 9.46
CA ASN A 484 -21.40 19.24 8.43
C ASN A 484 -20.86 19.66 7.06
#